data_AF-A0A968V814-F1
#
_entry.id   AF-A0A968V814-F1
#
_cell.length_a   1.000
_cell.length_b   1.000
_cell.length_c   1.000
_cell.angle_alpha   90.00
_cell.angle_beta   90.00
_cell.angle_gamma   90.00
#
_symmetry.space_group_name_H-M   'P 1'
#
loop_
_entity.id
_entity.type
_entity.pdbx_description
1 polymer ?
#
loop_
_entity_poly.entity_id
_entity_poly.type
_entity_poly.pdbx_seq_one_letter_code
_entity_poly.pdbx_strand_id
1 'polypeptide(L)'
;MKAPKISVVKSLQQRSFLPKRLAVSLLSSLLPVFLGAIPVPAAERVFFNYGPLDFSISVEDLANFAKTGEISRELNFYLRRVAPEKQELFRQALQKEYELPTVQIWRFFNTPMGEELLSRIGLGITFEDGRNGMFGLRAAVVQASLEPGGASLLKVLQKFPTNIRLNTNNLLKEAAIVEQTVNTTEAMRVEIKRLSAQAIAAETPTDFSAVTDLRQPGQNGVQQQTLTLNDSKRDRN
;
A
#
# COMPACT_ATOMS: atom_id res chain seq x y z
N MET A 1 -68.17 48.64 52.75
CA MET A 1 -67.29 49.76 53.17
C MET A 1 -65.86 49.37 52.84
N LYS A 2 -65.30 49.92 51.74
CA LYS A 2 -64.40 51.08 51.69
C LYS A 2 -62.98 50.74 52.20
N ALA A 3 -62.06 50.56 51.25
CA ALA A 3 -60.60 50.38 51.46
C ALA A 3 -59.96 51.65 52.07
N PRO A 4 -58.70 51.62 52.57
CA PRO A 4 -57.57 51.89 51.65
C PRO A 4 -56.13 51.39 52.02
N LYS A 5 -55.33 51.25 50.95
CA LYS A 5 -53.94 51.68 50.63
C LYS A 5 -52.64 51.28 51.40
N ILE A 6 -51.81 50.54 50.64
CA ILE A 6 -50.40 50.75 50.18
C ILE A 6 -49.24 50.81 51.22
N SER A 7 -48.24 49.91 51.08
CA SER A 7 -46.82 50.24 50.76
C SER A 7 -45.81 49.05 50.84
N VAL A 8 -45.12 48.81 49.70
CA VAL A 8 -43.66 48.59 49.45
C VAL A 8 -42.87 47.42 50.09
N VAL A 9 -41.90 46.89 49.30
CA VAL A 9 -40.59 46.22 49.58
C VAL A 9 -40.54 44.73 49.16
N LYS A 10 -39.96 44.37 47.99
CA LYS A 10 -38.55 44.06 47.62
C LYS A 10 -37.95 42.73 48.15
N SER A 11 -37.66 41.83 47.20
CA SER A 11 -36.55 40.84 47.10
C SER A 11 -36.32 39.74 48.14
N LEU A 12 -36.08 38.50 47.66
CA LEU A 12 -34.81 37.73 47.72
C LEU A 12 -35.10 36.24 47.37
N GLN A 13 -34.85 35.83 46.13
CA GLN A 13 -33.72 34.97 45.73
C GLN A 13 -33.59 33.63 46.48
N GLN A 14 -34.17 32.56 45.90
CA GLN A 14 -33.67 31.20 46.06
C GLN A 14 -32.79 30.84 44.86
N ARG A 15 -31.47 30.77 45.09
CA ARG A 15 -30.47 30.26 44.15
C ARG A 15 -30.37 28.74 44.33
N SER A 16 -30.79 27.95 43.35
CA SER A 16 -30.34 26.57 43.20
C SER A 16 -29.21 26.51 42.18
N PHE A 17 -27.99 26.27 42.66
CA PHE A 17 -26.83 25.99 41.81
C PHE A 17 -26.82 24.50 41.47
N LEU A 18 -27.42 24.12 40.34
CA LEU A 18 -27.05 22.86 39.68
C LEU A 18 -25.84 23.13 38.77
N PRO A 19 -24.74 22.37 38.88
CA PRO A 19 -23.58 22.58 38.03
C PRO A 19 -23.90 22.17 36.60
N LYS A 20 -23.93 23.16 35.69
CA LYS A 20 -24.13 23.04 34.22
C LYS A 20 -23.10 22.14 33.50
N ARG A 21 -22.23 21.41 34.22
CA ARG A 21 -21.13 20.61 33.68
C ARG A 21 -21.46 19.13 33.47
N LEU A 22 -22.55 18.60 34.06
CA LEU A 22 -22.92 17.19 33.93
C LEU A 22 -23.87 16.88 32.75
N ALA A 23 -24.60 17.88 32.25
CA ALA A 23 -25.47 17.69 31.08
C ALA A 23 -24.71 17.69 29.73
N VAL A 24 -23.46 18.15 29.70
CA VAL A 24 -22.64 18.22 28.48
C VAL A 24 -21.93 16.90 28.20
N SER A 25 -21.72 16.05 29.21
CA SER A 25 -20.94 14.81 29.08
C SER A 25 -21.70 13.64 28.43
N LEU A 26 -23.03 13.66 28.40
CA LEU A 26 -23.85 12.60 27.80
C LEU A 26 -24.18 12.83 26.32
N LEU A 27 -23.95 14.04 25.79
CA LEU A 27 -24.14 14.34 24.36
C LEU A 27 -22.90 13.99 23.52
N SER A 28 -21.72 13.86 24.13
CA SER A 28 -20.46 13.58 23.43
C SER A 28 -20.24 12.10 23.12
N SER A 29 -20.97 11.18 23.75
CA SER A 29 -20.82 9.73 23.55
C SER A 29 -21.67 9.15 22.42
N LEU A 30 -22.56 9.93 21.79
CA LEU A 30 -23.42 9.48 20.68
C LEU A 30 -22.97 9.99 19.30
N LEU A 31 -21.92 10.81 19.23
CA LEU A 31 -21.44 11.38 17.97
C LEU A 31 -20.74 10.41 16.99
N PRO A 32 -20.17 9.24 17.36
CA PRO A 32 -19.47 8.42 16.37
C PRO A 32 -20.37 7.64 15.39
N VAL A 33 -21.69 7.57 15.62
CA VAL A 33 -22.58 6.67 14.86
C VAL A 33 -22.96 7.23 13.46
N PHE A 34 -22.59 8.48 13.15
CA PHE A 34 -22.89 9.13 11.87
C PHE A 34 -21.67 9.50 11.02
N LEU A 35 -20.48 8.98 11.31
CA LEU A 35 -19.44 8.89 10.27
C LEU A 35 -19.79 7.71 9.36
N GLY A 36 -20.79 7.90 8.50
CA GLY A 36 -20.97 7.05 7.34
C GLY A 36 -19.65 6.98 6.57
N ALA A 37 -19.31 5.78 6.08
CA ALA A 37 -18.12 5.56 5.29
C ALA A 37 -18.03 6.63 4.21
N ILE A 38 -17.09 7.57 4.36
CA ILE A 38 -16.78 8.52 3.29
C ILE A 38 -16.36 7.63 2.12
N PRO A 39 -17.08 7.66 0.98
CA PRO A 39 -16.70 6.88 -0.18
C PRO A 39 -15.25 7.24 -0.48
N VAL A 40 -14.35 6.27 -0.38
CA VAL A 40 -12.97 6.47 -0.82
C VAL A 40 -13.09 6.69 -2.33
N PRO A 41 -12.69 7.86 -2.87
CA PRO A 41 -12.76 8.09 -4.29
C PRO A 41 -11.99 6.98 -5.01
N ALA A 42 -12.68 6.28 -5.89
CA ALA A 42 -12.09 5.33 -6.83
C ALA A 42 -11.74 6.08 -8.11
N ALA A 43 -10.90 5.50 -8.97
CA ALA A 43 -10.71 6.06 -10.29
C ALA A 43 -12.03 5.95 -11.06
N GLU A 44 -12.57 7.08 -11.46
CA GLU A 44 -13.76 7.12 -12.32
C GLU A 44 -13.33 6.99 -13.79
N ARG A 45 -12.18 7.58 -14.14
CA ARG A 45 -11.66 7.62 -15.51
C ARG A 45 -10.17 7.29 -15.58
N VAL A 46 -9.81 6.66 -16.69
CA VAL A 46 -8.43 6.39 -17.09
C VAL A 46 -8.12 7.18 -18.35
N PHE A 47 -7.15 8.08 -18.26
CA PHE A 47 -6.63 8.89 -19.35
C PHE A 47 -5.44 8.17 -19.97
N PHE A 48 -5.45 7.95 -21.27
CA PHE A 48 -4.39 7.29 -22.02
C PHE A 48 -3.71 8.32 -22.92
N ASN A 49 -2.38 8.35 -22.88
CA ASN A 49 -1.56 9.04 -23.88
C ASN A 49 -0.83 7.98 -24.72
N TYR A 50 -1.11 7.93 -26.02
CA TYR A 50 -0.43 7.04 -26.97
C TYR A 50 -0.04 7.84 -28.23
N GLY A 51 1.23 8.25 -28.28
CA GLY A 51 1.72 9.14 -29.33
C GLY A 51 0.99 10.49 -29.28
N PRO A 52 0.41 10.99 -30.39
CA PRO A 52 -0.34 12.25 -30.41
C PRO A 52 -1.79 12.12 -29.92
N LEU A 53 -2.23 10.91 -29.55
CA LEU A 53 -3.61 10.67 -29.14
C LEU A 53 -3.72 10.73 -27.61
N ASP A 54 -4.58 11.63 -27.15
CA ASP A 54 -5.09 11.66 -25.79
C ASP A 54 -6.54 11.21 -25.78
N PHE A 55 -6.85 10.24 -24.93
CA PHE A 55 -8.22 9.81 -24.74
C PHE A 55 -8.50 9.38 -23.31
N SER A 56 -9.78 9.28 -22.96
CA SER A 56 -10.19 8.79 -21.66
C SER A 56 -11.28 7.74 -21.82
N ILE A 57 -11.26 6.76 -20.92
CA ILE A 57 -12.25 5.69 -20.83
C ILE A 57 -12.68 5.61 -19.37
N SER A 58 -13.98 5.46 -19.09
CA SER A 58 -14.46 5.23 -17.73
C SER A 58 -14.01 3.85 -17.21
N VAL A 59 -13.72 3.78 -15.91
CA VAL A 59 -13.41 2.47 -15.28
C VAL A 59 -14.62 1.55 -15.33
N GLU A 60 -15.83 2.11 -15.32
CA GLU A 60 -17.08 1.36 -15.51
C GLU A 60 -17.16 0.68 -16.89
N ASP A 61 -16.82 1.38 -17.97
CA ASP A 61 -16.81 0.80 -19.31
C ASP A 61 -15.75 -0.30 -19.44
N LEU A 62 -14.58 -0.12 -18.82
CA LEU A 62 -13.55 -1.17 -18.74
C LEU A 62 -14.06 -2.38 -17.94
N ALA A 63 -14.80 -2.15 -16.85
CA ALA A 63 -15.38 -3.22 -16.05
C ALA A 63 -16.47 -3.99 -16.81
N ASN A 64 -17.34 -3.28 -17.53
CA ASN A 64 -18.37 -3.87 -18.38
C ASN A 64 -17.73 -4.69 -19.49
N PHE A 65 -16.77 -4.11 -20.22
CA PHE A 65 -16.03 -4.81 -21.26
C PHE A 65 -15.33 -6.08 -20.74
N ALA A 66 -14.66 -6.00 -19.59
CA ALA A 66 -14.08 -7.15 -18.93
C ALA A 66 -15.15 -8.24 -18.68
N LYS A 67 -16.23 -7.89 -18.00
CA LYS A 67 -17.27 -8.83 -17.55
C LYS A 67 -18.07 -9.44 -18.70
N THR A 68 -18.60 -8.64 -19.60
CA THR A 68 -19.57 -9.06 -20.62
C THR A 68 -18.95 -9.23 -22.00
N GLY A 69 -17.78 -8.64 -22.26
CA GLY A 69 -17.20 -8.53 -23.60
C GLY A 69 -17.86 -7.46 -24.47
N GLU A 70 -18.88 -6.76 -23.96
CA GLU A 70 -19.56 -5.70 -24.72
C GLU A 70 -18.68 -4.46 -24.80
N ILE A 71 -18.51 -3.96 -26.02
CA ILE A 71 -17.73 -2.75 -26.29
C ILE A 71 -18.69 -1.56 -26.29
N SER A 72 -18.60 -0.71 -25.27
CA SER A 72 -19.39 0.52 -25.16
C SER A 72 -19.14 1.44 -26.36
N ARG A 73 -20.02 2.42 -26.60
CA ARG A 73 -19.83 3.40 -27.67
C ARG A 73 -18.52 4.20 -27.50
N GLU A 74 -18.19 4.56 -26.27
CA GLU A 74 -16.96 5.26 -25.90
C GLU A 74 -15.74 4.38 -26.18
N LEU A 75 -15.72 3.14 -25.67
CA LEU A 75 -14.62 2.20 -25.87
C LEU A 75 -14.44 1.83 -27.35
N ASN A 76 -15.54 1.68 -28.09
CA ASN A 76 -15.54 1.34 -29.52
C ASN A 76 -14.86 2.42 -30.37
N PHE A 77 -14.94 3.69 -29.97
CA PHE A 77 -14.28 4.78 -30.71
C PHE A 77 -12.77 4.55 -30.82
N TYR A 78 -12.18 3.93 -29.79
CA TYR A 78 -10.75 3.59 -29.70
C TYR A 78 -10.46 2.17 -30.20
N LEU A 79 -11.23 1.16 -29.76
CA LEU A 79 -10.95 -0.24 -30.06
C LEU A 79 -11.30 -0.67 -31.49
N ARG A 80 -12.17 0.04 -32.22
CA ARG A 80 -12.54 -0.33 -33.61
C ARG A 80 -11.37 -0.48 -34.59
N ARG A 81 -10.21 0.10 -34.28
CA ARG A 81 -8.97 0.01 -35.11
C ARG A 81 -7.98 -1.02 -34.56
N VAL A 82 -8.27 -1.62 -33.43
CA VAL A 82 -7.47 -2.66 -32.77
C VAL A 82 -7.97 -4.01 -33.26
N ALA A 83 -7.05 -4.89 -33.66
CA ALA A 83 -7.40 -6.24 -34.11
C ALA A 83 -8.17 -7.01 -33.01
N PRO A 84 -9.20 -7.82 -33.34
CA PRO A 84 -10.02 -8.51 -32.35
C PRO A 84 -9.22 -9.36 -31.35
N GLU A 85 -8.14 -9.99 -31.81
CA GLU A 85 -7.24 -10.80 -30.98
C GLU A 85 -6.58 -9.95 -29.89
N LYS A 86 -6.21 -8.71 -30.22
CA LYS A 86 -5.62 -7.76 -29.25
C LYS A 86 -6.67 -7.20 -28.28
N GLN A 87 -7.92 -7.06 -28.72
CA GLN A 87 -9.02 -6.66 -27.84
C GLN A 87 -9.28 -7.74 -26.78
N GLU A 88 -9.29 -9.00 -27.19
CA GLU A 88 -9.48 -10.13 -26.27
C GLU A 88 -8.28 -10.30 -25.33
N LEU A 89 -7.04 -10.13 -25.82
CA LEU A 89 -5.87 -10.09 -24.93
C LEU A 89 -5.96 -8.96 -23.89
N PHE A 90 -6.42 -7.78 -24.29
CA PHE A 90 -6.64 -6.68 -23.36
C PHE A 90 -7.72 -7.01 -22.32
N ARG A 91 -8.82 -7.63 -22.76
CA ARG A 91 -9.89 -8.11 -21.88
C ARG A 91 -9.38 -9.12 -20.85
N GLN A 92 -8.60 -10.10 -21.30
CA GLN A 92 -7.97 -11.10 -20.43
C GLN A 92 -7.01 -10.44 -19.44
N ALA A 93 -6.21 -9.45 -19.88
CA ALA A 93 -5.31 -8.72 -18.99
C ALA A 93 -6.06 -7.94 -17.89
N LEU A 94 -7.23 -7.36 -18.19
CA LEU A 94 -8.09 -6.71 -17.20
C LEU A 94 -8.58 -7.67 -16.12
N GLN A 95 -8.90 -8.90 -16.53
CA GLN A 95 -9.51 -9.92 -15.67
C GLN A 95 -8.52 -10.81 -14.94
N LYS A 96 -7.29 -10.97 -15.47
CA LYS A 96 -6.33 -11.91 -14.94
C LYS A 96 -6.04 -11.63 -13.47
N GLU A 97 -6.41 -12.59 -12.63
CA GLU A 97 -6.29 -12.50 -11.20
C GLU A 97 -4.97 -13.09 -10.72
N TYR A 98 -4.43 -12.47 -9.69
CA TYR A 98 -3.21 -12.87 -9.01
C TYR A 98 -3.49 -12.96 -7.51
N GLU A 99 -3.45 -14.18 -7.00
CA GLU A 99 -3.52 -14.42 -5.56
C GLU A 99 -2.21 -13.99 -4.91
N LEU A 100 -2.22 -12.76 -4.43
CA LEU A 100 -1.08 -12.09 -3.85
C LEU A 100 -1.32 -11.96 -2.34
N PRO A 101 -0.56 -12.66 -1.47
CA PRO A 101 -0.76 -12.55 -0.03
C PRO A 101 -0.57 -11.09 0.44
N THR A 102 -1.64 -10.44 0.88
CA THR A 102 -1.67 -8.99 1.16
C THR A 102 -0.55 -8.53 2.07
N VAL A 103 -0.28 -9.29 3.14
CA VAL A 103 0.78 -8.98 4.11
C VAL A 103 2.16 -9.02 3.45
N GLN A 104 2.41 -9.95 2.52
CA GLN A 104 3.68 -10.05 1.81
C GLN A 104 3.85 -8.89 0.82
N ILE A 105 2.79 -8.56 0.07
CA ILE A 105 2.79 -7.41 -0.85
C ILE A 105 3.04 -6.11 -0.10
N TRP A 106 2.33 -5.90 1.02
CA TRP A 106 2.50 -4.72 1.84
C TRP A 106 3.93 -4.61 2.37
N ARG A 107 4.49 -5.70 2.93
CA ARG A 107 5.88 -5.69 3.41
C ARG A 107 6.86 -5.40 2.28
N PHE A 108 6.69 -6.05 1.12
CA PHE A 108 7.56 -5.85 -0.03
C PHE A 108 7.55 -4.40 -0.52
N PHE A 109 6.39 -3.77 -0.67
CA PHE A 109 6.26 -2.36 -1.08
C PHE A 109 6.76 -1.33 -0.07
N ASN A 110 7.07 -1.75 1.17
CA ASN A 110 7.73 -0.95 2.19
C ASN A 110 9.25 -1.24 2.29
N THR A 111 9.79 -2.11 1.44
CA THR A 111 11.24 -2.24 1.27
C THR A 111 11.77 -1.20 0.29
N PRO A 112 13.06 -0.83 0.33
CA PRO A 112 13.65 0.08 -0.65
C PRO A 112 13.46 -0.39 -2.10
N MET A 113 13.54 -1.70 -2.34
CA MET A 113 13.33 -2.29 -3.67
C MET A 113 11.88 -2.17 -4.14
N GLY A 114 10.92 -2.45 -3.26
CA GLY A 114 9.50 -2.33 -3.59
C GLY A 114 9.06 -0.88 -3.78
N GLU A 115 9.63 0.06 -3.02
CA GLU A 115 9.41 1.49 -3.22
C GLU A 115 9.97 1.97 -4.56
N GLU A 116 11.20 1.59 -4.91
CA GLU A 116 11.80 1.91 -6.21
C GLU A 116 10.99 1.32 -7.38
N LEU A 117 10.52 0.07 -7.25
CA LEU A 117 9.63 -0.54 -8.25
C LEU A 117 8.35 0.26 -8.44
N LEU A 118 7.67 0.62 -7.36
CA LEU A 118 6.43 1.41 -7.42
C LEU A 118 6.69 2.82 -7.96
N SER A 119 7.84 3.42 -7.63
CA SER A 119 8.26 4.72 -8.16
C SER A 119 8.42 4.66 -9.68
N ARG A 120 9.09 3.62 -10.20
CA ARG A 120 9.26 3.40 -11.64
C ARG A 120 7.93 3.19 -12.36
N ILE A 121 7.10 2.27 -11.86
CA ILE A 121 5.75 2.04 -12.43
C ILE A 121 4.91 3.32 -12.35
N GLY A 122 5.07 4.10 -11.27
CA GLY A 122 4.40 5.38 -11.06
C GLY A 122 4.79 6.49 -12.04
N LEU A 123 5.84 6.31 -12.86
CA LEU A 123 6.14 7.18 -14.01
C LEU A 123 5.27 6.88 -15.24
N GLY A 124 4.76 5.64 -15.33
CA GLY A 124 3.80 5.19 -16.34
C GLY A 124 2.36 5.35 -15.89
N ILE A 125 2.08 5.19 -14.59
CA ILE A 125 0.76 5.31 -13.98
C ILE A 125 0.80 6.49 -13.01
N THR A 126 0.29 7.63 -13.46
CA THR A 126 0.32 8.91 -12.75
C THR A 126 -1.05 9.30 -12.24
N PHE A 127 -1.08 10.23 -11.30
CA PHE A 127 -2.29 11.00 -11.00
C PHE A 127 -2.70 11.84 -12.22
N GLU A 128 -3.95 12.30 -12.26
CA GLU A 128 -4.46 13.11 -13.38
C GLU A 128 -3.59 14.36 -13.67
N ASP A 129 -3.04 14.97 -12.61
CA ASP A 129 -2.14 16.12 -12.64
C ASP A 129 -0.69 15.80 -13.08
N GLY A 130 -0.41 14.54 -13.42
CA GLY A 130 0.89 14.07 -13.91
C GLY A 130 1.90 13.76 -12.80
N ARG A 131 1.55 13.90 -11.51
CA ARG A 131 2.42 13.47 -10.42
C ARG A 131 2.57 11.95 -10.43
N ASN A 132 3.74 11.48 -10.01
CA ASN A 132 4.05 10.06 -9.91
C ASN A 132 3.00 9.33 -9.05
N GLY A 133 2.41 8.26 -9.59
CA GLY A 133 1.32 7.53 -8.95
C GLY A 133 1.74 6.51 -7.89
N MET A 134 3.01 6.45 -7.50
CA MET A 134 3.58 5.45 -6.56
C MET A 134 2.68 5.20 -5.33
N PHE A 135 2.27 6.25 -4.63
CA PHE A 135 1.42 6.11 -3.44
C PHE A 135 0.02 5.62 -3.76
N GLY A 136 -0.56 6.07 -4.88
CA GLY A 136 -1.85 5.60 -5.37
C GLY A 136 -1.79 4.13 -5.77
N LEU A 137 -0.75 3.73 -6.49
CA LEU A 137 -0.46 2.34 -6.86
C LEU A 137 -0.30 1.44 -5.63
N ARG A 138 0.50 1.86 -4.65
CA ARG A 138 0.71 1.10 -3.41
C ARG A 138 -0.62 0.81 -2.72
N ALA A 139 -1.43 1.85 -2.54
CA ALA A 139 -2.74 1.72 -1.91
C ALA A 139 -3.68 0.84 -2.74
N ALA A 140 -3.76 1.07 -4.05
CA ALA A 140 -4.65 0.36 -4.96
C ALA A 140 -4.34 -1.14 -5.03
N VAL A 141 -3.07 -1.51 -5.15
CA VAL A 141 -2.65 -2.93 -5.23
C VAL A 141 -2.89 -3.64 -3.90
N VAL A 142 -2.56 -3.00 -2.77
CA VAL A 142 -2.84 -3.58 -1.44
C VAL A 142 -4.34 -3.78 -1.26
N GLN A 143 -5.17 -2.79 -1.60
CA GLN A 143 -6.63 -2.91 -1.52
C GLN A 143 -7.20 -3.96 -2.48
N ALA A 144 -6.69 -4.02 -3.72
CA ALA A 144 -7.11 -5.02 -4.69
C ALA A 144 -6.77 -6.45 -4.23
N SER A 145 -5.65 -6.64 -3.51
CA SER A 145 -5.28 -7.95 -2.96
C SER A 145 -6.20 -8.44 -1.84
N LEU A 146 -7.01 -7.57 -1.24
CA LEU A 146 -7.99 -7.93 -0.22
C LEU A 146 -9.31 -8.44 -0.82
N GLU A 147 -9.54 -8.23 -2.11
CA GLU A 147 -10.75 -8.66 -2.80
C GLU A 147 -10.72 -10.18 -3.08
N PRO A 148 -11.89 -10.85 -3.17
CA PRO A 148 -11.97 -12.25 -3.57
C PRO A 148 -11.27 -12.50 -4.91
N GLY A 149 -10.47 -13.56 -5.01
CA GLY A 149 -9.65 -13.87 -6.20
C GLY A 149 -8.33 -13.08 -6.27
N GLY A 150 -8.08 -12.14 -5.35
CA GLY A 150 -6.83 -11.37 -5.31
C GLY A 150 -6.81 -10.20 -6.30
N ALA A 151 -5.62 -9.71 -6.62
CA ALA A 151 -5.44 -8.50 -7.41
C ALA A 151 -5.56 -8.78 -8.91
N SER A 152 -6.26 -7.91 -9.63
CA SER A 152 -6.28 -7.86 -11.11
C SER A 152 -6.07 -6.43 -11.58
N LEU A 153 -5.74 -6.22 -12.84
CA LEU A 153 -5.60 -4.87 -13.39
C LEU A 153 -6.89 -4.06 -13.19
N LEU A 154 -8.05 -4.66 -13.46
CA LEU A 154 -9.34 -3.98 -13.26
C LEU A 154 -9.56 -3.57 -11.79
N LYS A 155 -9.29 -4.47 -10.83
CA LYS A 155 -9.43 -4.15 -9.39
C LYS A 155 -8.47 -3.06 -8.96
N VAL A 156 -7.24 -3.04 -9.48
CA VAL A 156 -6.27 -1.98 -9.20
C VAL A 156 -6.77 -0.64 -9.74
N LEU A 157 -7.29 -0.59 -10.97
CA LEU A 157 -7.89 0.63 -11.52
C LEU A 157 -9.05 1.11 -10.64
N GLN A 158 -9.95 0.21 -10.22
CA GLN A 158 -11.07 0.53 -9.33
C GLN A 158 -10.67 1.00 -7.93
N LYS A 159 -9.53 0.55 -7.39
CA LYS A 159 -9.06 0.93 -6.05
C LYS A 159 -8.08 2.11 -6.05
N PHE A 160 -7.72 2.63 -7.22
CA PHE A 160 -6.86 3.79 -7.31
C PHE A 160 -7.60 5.03 -6.80
N PRO A 161 -6.96 5.90 -5.98
CA PRO A 161 -7.67 6.94 -5.21
C PRO A 161 -8.30 8.08 -6.02
N THR A 162 -7.95 8.23 -7.29
CA THR A 162 -8.41 9.32 -8.17
C THR A 162 -8.41 8.85 -9.62
N ASN A 163 -8.80 9.71 -10.54
CA ASN A 163 -8.52 9.51 -11.95
C ASN A 163 -7.04 9.22 -12.22
N ILE A 164 -6.81 8.34 -13.19
CA ILE A 164 -5.49 7.81 -13.53
C ILE A 164 -5.07 8.37 -14.88
N ARG A 165 -3.81 8.76 -15.02
CA ARG A 165 -3.19 9.03 -16.32
C ARG A 165 -2.12 8.00 -16.62
N LEU A 166 -2.31 7.28 -17.72
CA LEU A 166 -1.40 6.28 -18.26
C LEU A 166 -0.54 6.92 -19.36
N ASN A 167 0.74 7.07 -19.05
CA ASN A 167 1.76 7.36 -20.05
C ASN A 167 2.19 6.04 -20.67
N THR A 168 1.60 5.69 -21.81
CA THR A 168 1.79 4.37 -22.42
C THR A 168 3.23 4.13 -22.85
N ASN A 169 3.94 5.17 -23.31
CA ASN A 169 5.34 5.06 -23.70
C ASN A 169 6.23 4.69 -22.51
N ASN A 170 6.06 5.39 -21.39
CA ASN A 170 6.77 5.07 -20.15
C ASN A 170 6.37 3.69 -19.64
N LEU A 171 5.08 3.38 -19.62
CA LEU A 171 4.56 2.12 -19.10
C LEU A 171 5.13 0.91 -19.85
N LEU A 172 5.18 0.95 -21.19
CA LEU A 172 5.77 -0.13 -22.01
C LEU A 172 7.27 -0.29 -21.75
N LYS A 173 8.00 0.82 -21.60
CA LYS A 173 9.43 0.80 -21.26
C LYS A 173 9.67 0.18 -19.89
N GLU A 174 8.93 0.63 -18.88
CA GLU A 174 9.07 0.12 -17.51
C GLU A 174 8.61 -1.34 -17.41
N ALA A 175 7.56 -1.74 -18.14
CA ALA A 175 7.12 -3.14 -18.20
C ALA A 175 8.22 -4.08 -18.72
N ALA A 176 8.93 -3.68 -19.78
CA ALA A 176 10.05 -4.45 -20.31
C ALA A 176 11.20 -4.61 -19.28
N ILE A 177 11.50 -3.55 -18.53
CA ILE A 177 12.53 -3.59 -17.47
C ILE A 177 12.10 -4.53 -16.34
N VAL A 178 10.83 -4.47 -15.92
CA VAL A 178 10.28 -5.36 -14.89
C VAL A 178 10.32 -6.82 -15.35
N GLU A 179 9.88 -7.10 -16.56
CA GLU A 179 9.92 -8.45 -17.15
C GLU A 179 11.36 -9.01 -17.18
N GLN A 180 12.31 -8.21 -17.68
CA GLN A 180 13.72 -8.60 -17.71
C GLN A 180 14.27 -8.88 -16.30
N THR A 181 13.89 -8.07 -15.31
CA THR A 181 14.32 -8.24 -13.91
C THR A 181 13.77 -9.53 -13.31
N VAL A 182 12.50 -9.84 -13.55
CA VAL A 182 11.85 -11.08 -13.09
C VAL A 182 12.54 -12.29 -13.71
N ASN A 183 12.73 -12.30 -15.03
CA ASN A 183 13.36 -13.40 -15.74
C ASN A 183 14.81 -13.63 -15.27
N THR A 184 15.56 -12.55 -15.05
CA THR A 184 16.94 -12.62 -14.53
C THR A 184 16.98 -13.16 -13.11
N THR A 185 16.03 -12.76 -12.26
CA THR A 185 15.94 -13.21 -10.88
C THR A 185 15.64 -14.71 -10.81
N GLU A 186 14.71 -15.20 -11.63
CA GLU A 186 14.40 -16.63 -11.69
C GLU A 186 15.58 -17.46 -12.20
N ALA A 187 16.27 -16.98 -13.24
CA ALA A 187 17.49 -17.63 -13.73
C ALA A 187 18.58 -17.71 -12.65
N MET A 188 18.81 -16.61 -11.92
CA MET A 188 19.76 -16.57 -10.82
C MET A 188 19.36 -17.50 -9.67
N ARG A 189 18.08 -17.54 -9.31
CA ARG A 189 17.55 -18.43 -8.27
C ARG A 189 17.78 -19.91 -8.62
N VAL A 190 17.54 -20.29 -9.87
CA VAL A 190 17.79 -21.66 -10.36
C VAL A 190 19.28 -21.99 -10.26
N GLU A 191 20.14 -21.08 -10.70
CA GLU A 191 21.59 -21.29 -10.69
C GLU A 191 22.17 -21.36 -9.27
N ILE A 192 21.76 -20.46 -8.37
CA ILE A 192 22.17 -20.49 -6.95
C ILE A 192 21.74 -21.80 -6.30
N LYS A 193 20.52 -22.29 -6.56
CA LYS A 193 20.08 -23.59 -6.04
C LYS A 193 20.96 -24.74 -6.54
N ARG A 194 21.30 -24.72 -7.83
CA ARG A 194 22.19 -25.72 -8.45
C ARG A 194 23.58 -25.71 -7.81
N LEU A 195 24.18 -24.52 -7.70
CA LEU A 195 25.51 -24.33 -7.08
C LEU A 195 25.50 -24.72 -5.60
N SER A 196 24.46 -24.34 -4.86
CA SER A 196 24.32 -24.70 -3.43
C SER A 196 24.22 -26.21 -3.26
N ALA A 197 23.45 -26.90 -4.10
CA ALA A 197 23.35 -28.37 -4.04
C ALA A 197 24.68 -29.06 -4.37
N GLN A 198 25.44 -28.52 -5.33
CA GLN A 198 26.78 -29.03 -5.65
C GLN A 198 27.78 -28.81 -4.53
N ALA A 199 27.76 -27.63 -3.90
CA ALA A 199 28.60 -27.34 -2.74
C ALA A 199 28.30 -28.30 -1.57
N ILE A 200 27.02 -28.49 -1.23
CA ILE A 200 26.58 -29.42 -0.18
C ILE A 200 27.05 -30.86 -0.50
N ALA A 201 26.98 -31.29 -1.76
CA ALA A 201 27.41 -32.63 -2.16
C ALA A 201 28.94 -32.81 -2.15
N ALA A 202 29.69 -31.73 -2.36
CA ALA A 202 31.16 -31.72 -2.34
C ALA A 202 31.74 -31.51 -0.94
N GLU A 203 30.93 -31.05 0.01
CA GLU A 203 31.33 -30.91 1.41
C GLU A 203 31.47 -32.28 2.09
N THR A 204 32.58 -32.45 2.80
CA THR A 204 32.74 -33.58 3.72
C THR A 204 31.93 -33.29 4.99
N PRO A 205 31.04 -34.19 5.44
CA PRO A 205 30.29 -33.98 6.68
C PRO A 205 31.27 -33.72 7.83
N THR A 206 31.14 -32.56 8.47
CA THR A 206 31.94 -32.25 9.66
C THR A 206 31.41 -33.08 10.82
N ASP A 207 32.23 -34.00 11.32
CA ASP A 207 31.89 -34.77 12.51
C ASP A 207 32.04 -33.87 13.76
N PHE A 208 30.92 -33.28 14.18
CA PHE A 208 30.88 -32.42 15.35
C PHE A 208 31.18 -33.15 16.67
N SER A 209 31.21 -34.48 16.67
CA SER A 209 31.61 -35.27 17.84
C SER A 209 33.14 -35.40 17.98
N ALA A 210 33.89 -35.16 16.89
CA ALA A 210 35.35 -35.20 16.85
C ALA A 210 36.02 -33.83 17.09
N VAL A 211 35.25 -32.74 17.16
CA VAL A 211 35.76 -31.40 17.48
C VAL A 211 35.68 -31.12 18.98
N THR A 212 36.59 -30.28 19.46
CA THR A 212 36.65 -29.88 20.88
C THR A 212 35.36 -29.17 21.31
N ASP A 213 34.73 -29.62 22.39
CA ASP A 213 33.55 -28.97 22.96
C ASP A 213 33.92 -27.57 23.48
N LEU A 214 33.42 -26.53 22.81
CA LEU A 214 33.70 -25.12 23.14
C LEU A 214 33.11 -24.67 24.49
N ARG A 215 32.26 -25.50 25.12
CA ARG A 215 31.77 -25.26 26.48
C ARG A 215 32.76 -25.74 27.54
N GLN A 216 33.74 -26.55 27.15
CA GLN A 216 34.82 -26.96 28.04
C GLN A 216 35.96 -25.93 28.00
N PRO A 217 36.63 -25.69 29.14
CA PRO A 217 37.85 -24.89 29.15
C PRO A 217 38.88 -25.46 28.17
N GLY A 218 39.46 -24.61 27.33
CA GLY A 218 40.54 -24.99 26.43
C GLY A 218 41.82 -25.37 27.18
N GLN A 219 42.79 -25.98 26.47
CA GLN A 219 44.07 -26.40 27.08
C GLN A 219 44.93 -25.23 27.58
N ASN A 220 44.67 -24.03 27.07
CA ASN A 220 45.40 -22.83 27.43
C ASN A 220 44.67 -22.08 28.54
N GLY A 221 45.39 -21.73 29.61
CA GLY A 221 44.88 -20.83 30.63
C GLY A 221 44.59 -19.45 30.05
N VAL A 222 43.46 -18.87 30.41
CA VAL A 222 43.14 -17.48 30.08
C VAL A 222 43.64 -16.58 31.21
N GLN A 223 44.38 -15.52 30.89
CA GLN A 223 44.68 -14.45 31.82
C GLN A 223 43.77 -13.26 31.52
N GLN A 224 42.97 -12.87 32.51
CA GLN A 224 42.17 -11.65 32.42
C GLN A 224 43.03 -10.46 32.88
N GLN A 225 43.23 -9.50 31.98
CA GLN A 225 43.83 -8.20 32.31
C GLN A 225 42.73 -7.14 32.34
N THR A 226 42.49 -6.55 33.51
CA THR A 226 41.59 -5.41 33.66
C THR A 226 42.39 -4.12 33.53
N LEU A 227 42.10 -3.33 32.50
CA LEU A 227 42.68 -2.00 32.32
C LEU A 227 41.77 -0.97 33.00
N THR A 228 42.21 -0.43 34.14
CA THR A 228 41.56 0.72 34.76
C THR A 228 42.05 1.98 34.04
N LEU A 229 41.22 2.50 33.15
CA LEU A 229 41.50 3.75 32.44
C LEU A 229 41.14 4.94 33.34
N ASN A 230 42.15 5.72 33.73
CA ASN A 230 41.95 6.97 34.45
C ASN A 230 42.19 8.15 33.49
N ASP A 231 41.15 8.94 33.23
CA ASP A 231 41.23 10.15 32.43
C ASP A 231 41.40 11.38 33.33
N SER A 232 42.65 11.65 33.71
CA SER A 232 43.00 12.77 34.60
C SER A 232 42.79 14.16 33.99
N LYS A 233 42.45 14.27 32.69
CA LYS A 233 42.06 15.54 32.06
C LYS A 233 40.56 15.83 32.21
N ARG A 234 39.74 14.82 32.52
CA ARG A 234 38.30 14.94 32.75
C ARG A 234 38.00 14.58 34.21
N ASP A 235 38.46 15.42 35.12
CA ASP A 235 38.17 15.34 36.55
C ASP A 235 36.66 15.53 36.79
N ARG A 236 35.91 14.42 36.84
CA ARG A 236 34.48 14.40 37.18
C ARG A 236 34.33 13.74 38.53
N ASN A 237 34.09 14.57 39.55
CA ASN A 237 33.54 14.17 40.85
C ASN A 237 32.19 13.45 40.69
#